data_AF-A0A923PWV7-F1
#
_entry.id   AF-A0A923PWV7-F1
#
_cell.length_a   1.000
_cell.length_b   1.000
_cell.length_c   1.000
_cell.angle_alpha   90.00
_cell.angle_beta   90.00
_cell.angle_gamma   90.00
#
_symmetry.space_group_name_H-M   'P 1'
#
loop_
_entity.id
_entity.type
_entity.pdbx_description
1 polymer ?
#
loop_
_entity_poly.entity_id
_entity_poly.type
_entity_poly.pdbx_seq_one_letter_code
_entity_poly.pdbx_strand_id
1 'polypeptide(L)' 'LASLLGFKPVVPPNPRRLKPWKLNKAVYRERNHVERLFRRLRGFRRIFTRYDRLDVLFRSFVTFALIWLALI' A
#
# COMPACT_ATOMS: atom_id res chain seq x y z
N LEU A 1 -1.55 12.95 -14.08
CA LEU A 1 -2.45 12.82 -12.92
C LEU A 1 -1.68 12.89 -11.61
N ALA A 2 -0.84 11.91 -11.25
CA ALA A 2 0.00 12.00 -10.04
C ALA A 2 0.85 13.28 -9.99
N SER A 3 1.54 13.59 -11.10
CA SER A 3 2.33 14.82 -11.24
C SER A 3 1.52 16.11 -11.18
N LEU A 4 0.23 16.07 -11.55
CA LEU A 4 -0.67 17.22 -11.48
C LEU A 4 -1.13 17.47 -10.04
N LEU A 5 -1.10 16.43 -9.21
CA LEU A 5 -1.44 16.48 -7.79
C LEU A 5 -0.21 16.72 -6.89
N GLY A 6 0.95 17.06 -7.47
CA GLY A 6 2.20 17.25 -6.73
C GLY A 6 2.94 15.96 -6.34
N PHE A 7 2.48 14.80 -6.80
CA PHE A 7 3.09 13.50 -6.47
C PHE A 7 4.02 12.99 -7.56
N LYS A 8 5.14 12.38 -7.16
CA LYS A 8 6.07 11.71 -8.07
C LYS A 8 5.63 10.27 -8.35
N PRO A 9 5.35 9.89 -9.61
CA PRO A 9 4.95 8.52 -9.92
C PRO A 9 6.13 7.55 -9.79
N VAL A 10 5.99 6.58 -8.89
CA VAL A 10 6.98 5.49 -8.67
C VAL A 10 6.61 4.23 -9.45
N VAL A 11 5.43 4.18 -10.06
CA VAL A 11 4.96 3.02 -10.83
C VAL A 11 5.65 3.00 -12.21
N PRO A 12 5.93 1.84 -12.82
CA PRO A 12 6.39 1.78 -14.18
C PRO A 12 5.34 2.38 -15.13
N PRO A 13 5.76 3.20 -16.11
CA PRO A 13 4.85 3.70 -17.12
C PRO A 13 4.36 2.55 -18.01
N ASN A 14 3.13 2.67 -18.53
CA ASN A 14 2.62 1.76 -19.55
C ASN A 14 3.57 1.81 -20.78
N PRO A 15 4.02 0.66 -21.32
CA PRO A 15 4.92 0.62 -22.47
C PRO A 15 4.44 1.40 -23.69
N ARG A 16 3.12 1.51 -23.90
CA ARG A 16 2.53 2.24 -25.05
C ARG A 16 2.43 3.75 -24.84
N ARG A 17 2.88 4.28 -23.70
CA ARG A 17 2.75 5.70 -23.39
C ARG A 17 3.76 6.53 -24.18
N LEU A 18 3.27 7.52 -24.93
CA LEU A 18 4.08 8.44 -25.76
C LEU A 18 5.15 9.21 -24.98
N LYS A 19 4.86 9.64 -23.75
CA LYS A 19 5.78 10.36 -22.86
C LYS A 19 5.90 9.65 -21.51
N PRO A 20 6.76 8.62 -21.40
CA PRO A 20 6.99 7.91 -20.13
C PRO A 20 7.79 8.79 -19.15
N TRP A 21 7.55 8.62 -17.85
CA TRP A 21 8.34 9.28 -16.82
C TRP A 21 9.56 8.45 -16.43
N LYS A 22 10.60 9.11 -15.89
CA LYS A 22 11.79 8.44 -15.38
C LYS A 22 11.44 7.64 -14.12
N LEU A 23 11.56 6.32 -14.21
CA LEU A 23 11.37 5.42 -13.07
C LEU A 23 12.61 5.42 -12.17
N ASN A 24 12.43 5.75 -10.89
CA ASN A 24 13.47 5.51 -9.89
C ASN A 24 13.38 4.05 -9.41
N LYS A 25 14.30 3.20 -9.86
CA LYS A 25 14.33 1.77 -9.52
C LYS A 25 14.53 1.51 -8.03
N ALA A 26 15.24 2.37 -7.30
CA ALA A 26 15.46 2.21 -5.86
C ALA A 26 14.14 2.36 -5.10
N VAL A 27 13.42 3.46 -5.34
CA VAL A 27 12.12 3.73 -4.70
C VAL A 27 11.06 2.73 -5.18
N TYR A 28 11.13 2.28 -6.43
CA TYR A 28 10.25 1.21 -6.91
C TYR A 28 10.46 -0.12 -6.18
N ARG A 29 11.70 -0.44 -5.81
CA ARG A 29 12.02 -1.66 -5.04
C ARG A 29 11.42 -1.60 -3.64
N GLU A 30 11.45 -0.44 -2.98
CA GLU A 30 10.90 -0.26 -1.64
C GLU A 30 9.40 -0.56 -1.55
N ARG A 31 8.67 -0.35 -2.66
CA ARG A 31 7.24 -0.67 -2.77
C ARG A 31 6.93 -2.14 -2.46
N ASN A 32 7.84 -3.06 -2.74
CA ASN A 32 7.69 -4.48 -2.42
C ASN A 32 7.51 -4.73 -0.91
N HIS A 33 8.12 -3.92 -0.04
CA HIS A 33 7.90 -4.04 1.42
C HIS A 33 6.46 -3.69 1.78
N VAL A 34 5.93 -2.62 1.20
CA VAL A 34 4.55 -2.17 1.38
C VAL A 34 3.57 -3.22 0.83
N GLU A 35 3.81 -3.75 -0.36
CA GLU A 35 2.97 -4.79 -0.96
C GLU A 35 2.96 -6.09 -0.14
N ARG A 36 4.10 -6.50 0.40
CA ARG A 36 4.20 -7.66 1.30
C ARG A 36 3.44 -7.42 2.60
N LEU A 37 3.52 -6.22 3.17
CA LEU A 37 2.74 -5.84 4.35
C LEU A 37 1.23 -5.99 4.06
N PHE A 38 0.74 -5.41 2.97
CA PHE A 38 -0.67 -5.53 2.59
C PHE A 38 -1.09 -6.96 2.27
N ARG A 39 -0.21 -7.77 1.67
CA ARG A 39 -0.46 -9.20 1.44
C ARG A 39 -0.65 -9.95 2.76
N ARG A 40 0.17 -9.68 3.78
CA ARG A 40 0.01 -10.26 5.12
C ARG A 40 -1.26 -9.74 5.81
N LEU A 41 -1.54 -8.43 5.71
CA LEU A 41 -2.75 -7.82 6.25
C LEU A 41 -4.04 -8.38 5.62
N ARG A 42 -4.01 -8.78 4.35
CA ARG A 42 -5.16 -9.41 3.67
C ARG A 42 -5.59 -10.74 4.31
N GLY A 43 -4.71 -11.42 5.05
CA GLY A 43 -5.08 -12.59 5.85
C GLY A 43 -6.10 -12.27 6.94
N PHE A 44 -6.11 -11.03 7.45
CA PHE A 44 -7.08 -10.56 8.41
C PHE A 44 -8.38 -10.14 7.69
N ARG A 45 -9.26 -11.12 7.43
CA ARG A 45 -10.53 -10.91 6.69
C ARG A 45 -11.33 -9.72 7.23
N ARG A 46 -11.38 -9.55 8.56
CA ARG A 46 -12.08 -8.43 9.24
C ARG A 46 -11.60 -7.05 8.82
N ILE A 47 -10.28 -6.89 8.65
CA ILE A 47 -9.67 -5.63 8.24
C ILE A 47 -9.87 -5.41 6.74
N PHE A 48 -9.68 -6.44 5.91
CA PHE A 48 -9.78 -6.32 4.46
C PHE A 48 -11.17 -5.91 3.98
N THR A 49 -12.23 -6.49 4.55
CA THR A 49 -13.62 -6.15 4.19
C THR A 49 -14.19 -4.98 4.96
N ARG A 50 -13.45 -4.41 5.93
CA ARG A 50 -13.93 -3.39 6.87
C ARG A 50 -15.30 -3.75 7.47
N TYR A 51 -15.37 -4.88 8.18
CA TYR A 51 -16.62 -5.28 8.83
C TYR A 51 -17.03 -4.35 9.98
N ASP A 52 -16.05 -3.71 10.63
CA ASP A 52 -16.30 -2.79 11.73
C ASP A 52 -16.93 -1.48 11.22
N ARG A 53 -18.16 -1.20 11.68
CA ARG A 53 -18.88 0.05 11.37
C ARG A 53 -18.29 1.25 12.08
N LEU A 54 -17.69 1.05 13.25
CA LEU A 54 -17.09 2.11 14.05
C LEU A 54 -15.61 2.25 13.71
N ASP A 55 -15.21 3.47 13.31
CA ASP A 55 -13.84 3.76 12.90
C ASP A 55 -12.80 3.50 14.00
N VAL A 56 -13.19 3.71 15.26
CA VAL A 56 -12.33 3.42 16.43
C VAL A 56 -12.01 1.93 16.50
N LEU A 57 -13.00 1.06 16.33
CA LEU A 57 -12.79 -0.40 16.34
C LEU A 57 -11.93 -0.83 15.17
N PHE A 58 -12.24 -0.32 13.96
CA PHE A 58 -11.44 -0.62 12.78
C PHE A 58 -9.97 -0.23 12.98
N ARG A 59 -9.71 0.97 13.50
CA ARG A 59 -8.35 1.44 13.80
C ARG A 59 -7.65 0.54 14.83
N SER A 60 -8.35 0.14 15.90
CA SER A 60 -7.81 -0.77 16.91
C SER A 60 -7.41 -2.13 16.33
N PHE A 61 -8.23 -2.70 15.44
CA PHE A 61 -7.90 -3.96 14.77
C PHE A 61 -6.72 -3.81 13.80
N VAL A 62 -6.64 -2.69 13.07
CA VAL A 62 -5.48 -2.39 12.22
C VAL A 62 -4.21 -2.30 13.06
N THR A 63 -4.22 -1.57 14.18
CA THR A 63 -3.05 -1.47 15.06
C THR A 63 -2.68 -2.81 15.66
N PHE A 64 -3.66 -3.61 16.07
CA PHE A 64 -3.42 -4.95 16.59
C PHE A 64 -2.77 -5.87 15.54
N ALA A 65 -3.27 -5.86 14.30
CA ALA A 65 -2.67 -6.65 13.22
C ALA A 65 -1.26 -6.19 12.89
N LEU A 66 -0.96 -4.88 12.96
CA LEU A 66 0.40 -4.37 12.77
C LEU A 66 1.34 -4.81 13.89
N ILE A 67 0.90 -4.77 15.16
CA ILE A 67 1.68 -5.28 16.30
C ILE A 67 1.96 -6.77 16.13
N TRP A 68 0.94 -7.56 15.79
CA TRP A 68 1.09 -8.99 15.52
C TRP A 68 2.10 -9.27 14.40
N LEU A 69 2.03 -8.53 13.29
CA LEU A 69 2.96 -8.66 12.18
C LEU A 69 4.38 -8.19 12.49
N ALA A 70 4.58 -7.39 13.53
CA ALA A 70 5.91 -6.97 14.00
C ALA A 70 6.54 -7.98 14.97
N LEU A 71 5.72 -8.79 15.64
CA LEU A 71 6.16 -9.82 16.59
C LEU A 71 6.49 -11.17 15.93
N ILE A 72 6.06 -11.38 14.68
CA ILE A 72 6.32 -12.57 13.84
C ILE A 72 7.36 -12.25 12.77
#